data_AF-A0A2W6UG61-F1
#
_entry.id   AF-A0A2W6UG61-F1
#
_cell.length_a   1.000
_cell.length_b   1.000
_cell.length_c   1.000
_cell.angle_alpha   90.00
_cell.angle_beta   90.00
_cell.angle_gamma   90.00
#
_symmetry.space_group_name_H-M   'P 1'
#
loop_
_entity.id
_entity.type
_entity.pdbx_description
1 polymer ?
#
loop_
_entity_poly.entity_id
_entity_poly.type
_entity_poly.pdbx_seq_one_letter_code
_entity_poly.pdbx_strand_id
1 'polypeptide(L)'
;MKRSAIFIATLLSNLFFACGFYPYGEDVRFHFMNPDNFSFQKYQSFYYSSLYFGFNNDGEELKVSDTQNQLLWRKYCKNKVSVDDITSALENYSFSDINEKSNNAFIKYLCKNKDAEAINYLKFAKNCEFFNTWQEDPWERNENTIVKKRTVLLNTAIVLAAKTKNAEIRKRYAFLAIRLAFYNGDMMSLAKTYAQYFSVERSNDIIDIWALYFKAIEEKNQAIKNIYFAKVFAQCPEKRFVSWQAFIHKLPEDEVLKQIDNSKDKADVLMMYGIYNSGKNIENLKKIYANNSNFDGLSFLVSREISKLEDWVFTPYYTLFEPAIPDSGYTFQYDQEYQ
;
A
#
# COMPACT_ATOMS: atom_id res chain seq x y z
N MET A 1 25.45 -64.61 -8.24
CA MET A 1 25.97 -63.49 -7.42
C MET A 1 26.51 -62.31 -8.24
N LYS A 2 27.41 -62.48 -9.22
CA LYS A 2 27.96 -61.34 -10.00
C LYS A 2 26.93 -60.57 -10.86
N ARG A 3 25.93 -61.25 -11.43
CA ARG A 3 24.85 -60.59 -12.21
C ARG A 3 23.88 -59.79 -11.35
N SER A 4 23.68 -60.19 -10.09
CA SER A 4 22.83 -59.48 -9.12
C SER A 4 23.50 -58.19 -8.62
N ALA A 5 24.82 -58.18 -8.47
CA ALA A 5 25.58 -56.99 -8.07
C ALA A 5 25.54 -55.88 -9.14
N ILE A 6 25.60 -56.25 -10.43
CA ILE A 6 25.46 -55.30 -11.54
C ILE A 6 24.05 -54.70 -11.57
N PHE A 7 23.03 -55.53 -11.35
CA PHE A 7 21.62 -55.09 -11.31
C PHE A 7 21.35 -54.12 -10.14
N ILE A 8 21.90 -54.40 -8.96
CA ILE A 8 21.82 -53.53 -7.77
C ILE A 8 22.59 -52.21 -8.01
N ALA A 9 23.76 -52.27 -8.65
CA ALA A 9 24.53 -51.07 -8.99
C ALA A 9 23.80 -50.16 -10.00
N THR A 10 23.12 -50.72 -11.01
CA THR A 10 22.29 -49.96 -11.96
C THR A 10 21.01 -49.37 -11.35
N LEU A 11 20.47 -49.98 -10.28
CA LEU A 11 19.32 -49.44 -9.54
C LEU A 11 19.73 -48.33 -8.57
N LEU A 12 20.90 -48.46 -7.93
CA LEU A 12 21.45 -47.44 -7.02
C LEU A 12 22.01 -46.21 -7.76
N SER A 13 22.37 -46.33 -9.03
CA SER A 13 22.83 -45.20 -9.85
C SER A 13 21.70 -44.34 -10.41
N ASN A 14 20.45 -44.82 -10.35
CA ASN A 14 19.27 -44.02 -10.68
C ASN A 14 18.67 -43.47 -9.37
N LEU A 15 19.26 -42.39 -8.87
CA LEU A 15 18.53 -41.46 -8.02
C LEU A 15 17.42 -40.86 -8.89
N PHE A 16 16.30 -41.57 -9.00
CA PHE A 16 15.10 -41.07 -9.63
C PHE A 16 14.62 -39.86 -8.82
N PHE A 17 14.96 -38.65 -9.27
CA PHE A 17 14.16 -37.47 -8.97
C PHE A 17 12.85 -37.62 -9.72
N ALA A 18 11.95 -38.44 -9.17
CA ALA A 18 10.57 -38.43 -9.60
C ALA A 18 9.99 -37.09 -9.15
N CYS A 19 9.72 -36.19 -10.09
CA CYS A 19 8.87 -35.02 -9.87
C CYS A 19 7.43 -35.51 -9.65
N GLY A 20 7.17 -36.08 -8.47
CA GLY A 20 5.84 -36.40 -7.99
C GLY A 20 5.26 -35.19 -7.27
N PHE A 21 3.95 -35.02 -7.34
CA PHE A 21 3.25 -34.06 -6.49
C PHE A 21 3.52 -34.42 -5.01
N TYR A 22 4.03 -33.47 -4.25
CA TYR A 22 4.15 -33.51 -2.80
C TYR A 22 3.34 -32.32 -2.29
N PRO A 23 2.32 -32.50 -1.44
CA PRO A 23 1.52 -31.37 -0.98
C PRO A 23 2.31 -30.58 0.07
N TYR A 24 2.31 -29.25 -0.04
CA TYR A 24 3.03 -28.35 0.86
C TYR A 24 2.32 -27.00 0.95
N GLY A 25 2.71 -26.17 1.93
CA GLY A 25 2.14 -24.83 2.07
C GLY A 25 0.63 -24.86 2.27
N GLU A 26 -0.11 -24.08 1.48
CA GLU A 26 -1.58 -23.98 1.59
C GLU A 26 -2.30 -25.29 1.28
N ASP A 27 -1.71 -26.20 0.48
CA ASP A 27 -2.35 -27.48 0.13
C ASP A 27 -2.57 -28.38 1.36
N VAL A 28 -1.75 -28.19 2.40
CA VAL A 28 -1.80 -28.96 3.64
C VAL A 28 -2.19 -28.12 4.86
N ARG A 29 -2.21 -26.78 4.73
CA ARG A 29 -2.45 -25.88 5.85
C ARG A 29 -3.83 -26.13 6.45
N PHE A 30 -3.84 -26.56 7.71
CA PHE A 30 -5.06 -26.69 8.47
C PHE A 30 -5.46 -25.34 9.06
N HIS A 31 -6.70 -24.91 8.84
CA HIS A 31 -7.25 -23.72 9.50
C HIS A 31 -8.76 -23.81 9.71
N PHE A 32 -9.23 -23.38 10.88
CA PHE A 32 -10.65 -23.18 11.15
C PHE A 32 -11.04 -21.72 10.93
N MET A 33 -10.15 -20.80 11.31
CA MET A 33 -10.41 -19.38 11.17
C MET A 33 -10.26 -18.96 9.70
N ASN A 34 -11.35 -18.50 9.09
CA ASN A 34 -11.29 -17.81 7.81
C ASN A 34 -11.22 -16.29 8.07
N PRO A 35 -10.12 -15.60 7.72
CA PRO A 35 -9.97 -14.16 7.93
C PRO A 35 -11.01 -13.31 7.19
N ASP A 36 -11.63 -13.81 6.11
CA ASP A 36 -12.69 -13.10 5.37
C ASP A 36 -13.97 -12.90 6.20
N ASN A 37 -14.18 -13.71 7.23
CA ASN A 37 -15.32 -13.59 8.16
C ASN A 37 -15.15 -12.45 9.17
N PHE A 38 -14.02 -11.75 9.16
CA PHE A 38 -13.71 -10.64 10.07
C PHE A 38 -13.61 -9.32 9.31
N SER A 39 -13.70 -8.19 10.02
CA SER A 39 -13.64 -6.85 9.41
C SER A 39 -12.21 -6.39 9.08
N PHE A 40 -11.39 -7.27 8.50
CA PHE A 40 -9.99 -7.01 8.15
C PHE A 40 -9.74 -7.01 6.63
N GLN A 41 -10.77 -6.80 5.80
CA GLN A 41 -10.64 -6.86 4.33
C GLN A 41 -9.60 -5.86 3.80
N LYS A 42 -9.43 -4.72 4.47
CA LYS A 42 -8.38 -3.74 4.11
C LYS A 42 -6.95 -4.23 4.36
N TYR A 43 -6.77 -5.37 5.02
CA TYR A 43 -5.49 -6.06 5.26
C TYR A 43 -5.40 -7.39 4.52
N GLN A 44 -6.32 -7.68 3.60
CA GLN A 44 -6.40 -8.99 2.95
C GLN A 44 -5.10 -9.43 2.27
N SER A 45 -4.39 -8.49 1.65
CA SER A 45 -3.07 -8.78 1.07
C SER A 45 -2.07 -9.33 2.08
N PHE A 46 -2.29 -9.15 3.39
CA PHE A 46 -1.42 -9.51 4.50
C PHE A 46 -1.98 -10.63 5.39
N TYR A 47 -3.03 -11.33 4.98
CA TYR A 47 -3.51 -12.49 5.72
C TYR A 47 -2.40 -13.52 5.88
N TYR A 48 -2.48 -14.31 6.95
CA TYR A 48 -1.51 -15.37 7.17
C TYR A 48 -1.73 -16.45 6.10
N SER A 49 -0.74 -16.60 5.23
CA SER A 49 -0.73 -17.53 4.11
C SER A 49 0.72 -17.83 3.73
N SER A 50 0.98 -19.07 3.35
CA SER A 50 2.24 -19.50 2.72
C SER A 50 2.37 -19.07 1.26
N LEU A 51 1.31 -18.50 0.67
CA LEU A 51 1.34 -17.87 -0.65
C LEU A 51 2.02 -16.51 -0.61
N TYR A 52 2.47 -16.06 -1.78
CA TYR A 52 3.04 -14.73 -1.94
C TYR A 52 2.04 -13.63 -1.61
N PHE A 53 2.47 -12.66 -0.81
CA PHE A 53 1.73 -11.42 -0.56
C PHE A 53 1.43 -10.72 -1.91
N GLY A 54 0.17 -10.35 -2.15
CA GLY A 54 -0.21 -9.47 -3.27
C GLY A 54 -1.06 -10.11 -4.38
N PHE A 55 -1.25 -11.42 -4.38
CA PHE A 55 -2.16 -12.09 -5.30
C PHE A 55 -3.33 -12.68 -4.51
N ASN A 56 -4.55 -12.19 -4.77
CA ASN A 56 -5.68 -13.10 -4.67
C ASN A 56 -5.40 -14.26 -5.64
N ASN A 57 -5.84 -15.47 -5.28
CA ASN A 57 -5.67 -16.69 -6.09
C ASN A 57 -6.14 -16.54 -7.56
N ASP A 58 -6.86 -15.47 -7.89
CA ASP A 58 -7.48 -15.21 -9.19
C ASP A 58 -6.75 -14.13 -10.03
N GLY A 59 -5.65 -13.56 -9.56
CA GLY A 59 -4.88 -12.55 -10.31
C GLY A 59 -5.52 -11.16 -10.39
N GLU A 60 -6.66 -10.93 -9.72
CA GLU A 60 -7.28 -9.61 -9.62
C GLU A 60 -6.66 -8.77 -8.49
N GLU A 61 -6.24 -7.54 -8.84
CA GLU A 61 -5.84 -6.53 -7.87
C GLU A 61 -7.02 -6.20 -6.96
N LEU A 62 -6.85 -6.39 -5.65
CA LEU A 62 -7.87 -6.09 -4.66
C LEU A 62 -8.30 -4.63 -4.75
N LYS A 63 -9.53 -4.38 -5.20
CA LYS A 63 -10.15 -3.06 -5.10
C LYS A 63 -10.51 -2.79 -3.64
N VAL A 64 -9.56 -2.27 -2.89
CA VAL A 64 -9.82 -1.73 -1.56
C VAL A 64 -10.64 -0.44 -1.73
N SER A 65 -11.93 -0.49 -1.42
CA SER A 65 -12.76 0.71 -1.43
C SER A 65 -12.29 1.67 -0.32
N ASP A 66 -11.64 2.76 -0.72
CA ASP A 66 -11.33 3.88 0.16
C ASP A 66 -12.12 5.13 -0.27
N THR A 67 -13.02 5.58 0.61
CA THR A 67 -13.86 6.75 0.35
C THR A 67 -13.31 8.04 0.99
N GLN A 68 -12.11 8.04 1.56
CA GLN A 68 -11.58 9.19 2.32
C GLN A 68 -11.53 10.47 1.47
N ASN A 69 -11.10 10.39 0.21
CA ASN A 69 -11.03 11.54 -0.69
C ASN A 69 -12.44 12.07 -1.03
N GLN A 70 -13.39 11.17 -1.24
CA GLN A 70 -14.78 11.48 -1.53
C GLN A 70 -15.44 12.14 -0.31
N LEU A 71 -15.11 11.69 0.91
CA LEU A 71 -15.56 12.31 2.15
C LEU A 71 -15.01 13.74 2.33
N LEU A 72 -13.77 14.01 1.91
CA LEU A 72 -13.25 15.38 1.87
C LEU A 72 -14.05 16.27 0.91
N TRP A 73 -14.34 15.79 -0.30
CA TRP A 73 -15.17 16.52 -1.26
C TRP A 73 -16.61 16.71 -0.77
N ARG A 74 -17.17 15.73 -0.08
CA ARG A 74 -18.50 15.82 0.53
C ARG A 74 -18.52 16.92 1.60
N LYS A 75 -17.50 16.94 2.46
CA LYS A 75 -17.32 18.00 3.47
C LYS A 75 -17.14 19.37 2.82
N TYR A 76 -16.31 19.48 1.78
CA TYR A 76 -16.11 20.69 0.97
C TYR A 76 -17.45 21.22 0.43
N CYS A 77 -18.30 20.32 -0.05
CA CYS A 77 -19.65 20.63 -0.52
C CYS A 77 -20.70 20.76 0.59
N LYS A 78 -20.28 20.94 1.85
CA LYS A 78 -21.16 21.11 3.02
C LYS A 78 -22.17 19.97 3.19
N ASN A 79 -21.76 18.74 2.83
CA ASN A 79 -22.57 17.53 2.86
C ASN A 79 -23.83 17.55 1.96
N LYS A 80 -23.89 18.46 0.97
CA LYS A 80 -25.06 18.64 0.08
C LYS A 80 -25.09 17.70 -1.12
N VAL A 81 -24.08 16.86 -1.29
CA VAL A 81 -23.94 15.91 -2.40
C VAL A 81 -23.56 14.54 -1.87
N SER A 82 -24.03 13.51 -2.57
CA SER A 82 -23.80 12.12 -2.20
C SER A 82 -22.34 11.72 -2.43
N VAL A 83 -21.86 10.71 -1.70
CA VAL A 83 -20.55 10.11 -1.96
C VAL A 83 -20.52 9.50 -3.36
N ASP A 84 -21.61 8.86 -3.80
CA ASP A 84 -21.70 8.19 -5.11
C ASP A 84 -21.60 9.17 -6.28
N ASP A 85 -22.24 10.34 -6.21
CA ASP A 85 -22.08 11.39 -7.22
C ASP A 85 -20.62 11.87 -7.28
N ILE A 86 -19.97 12.02 -6.13
CA ILE A 86 -18.57 12.43 -6.06
C ILE A 86 -17.68 11.32 -6.66
N THR A 87 -17.85 10.07 -6.25
CA THR A 87 -17.13 8.91 -6.79
C THR A 87 -17.28 8.85 -8.31
N SER A 88 -18.51 8.91 -8.82
CA SER A 88 -18.78 8.86 -10.26
C SER A 88 -18.07 9.98 -11.02
N ALA A 89 -18.04 11.20 -10.47
CA ALA A 89 -17.35 12.32 -11.12
C ALA A 89 -15.82 12.18 -11.05
N LEU A 90 -15.28 11.64 -9.97
CA LEU A 90 -13.84 11.47 -9.81
C LEU A 90 -13.29 10.31 -10.66
N GLU A 91 -14.06 9.24 -10.87
CA GLU A 91 -13.59 8.04 -11.55
C GLU A 91 -13.96 8.01 -13.03
N ASN A 92 -15.18 8.42 -13.39
CA ASN A 92 -15.73 8.15 -14.73
C ASN A 92 -15.76 9.36 -15.66
N TYR A 93 -15.52 10.58 -15.14
CA TYR A 93 -15.67 11.80 -15.94
C TYR A 93 -14.35 12.22 -16.57
N SER A 94 -14.43 12.81 -17.75
CA SER A 94 -13.33 13.46 -18.46
C SER A 94 -13.32 14.98 -18.23
N PHE A 95 -12.30 15.66 -18.76
CA PHE A 95 -12.21 17.12 -18.76
C PHE A 95 -13.49 17.79 -19.31
N SER A 96 -14.05 17.26 -20.40
CA SER A 96 -15.22 17.86 -21.07
C SER A 96 -16.50 17.70 -20.26
N ASP A 97 -16.61 16.68 -19.41
CA ASP A 97 -17.82 16.40 -18.63
C ASP A 97 -17.99 17.34 -17.44
N ILE A 98 -16.92 18.05 -17.06
CA ILE A 98 -16.91 19.02 -15.96
C ILE A 98 -17.41 20.37 -16.49
N ASN A 99 -18.71 20.50 -16.65
CA ASN A 99 -19.34 21.74 -17.12
C ASN A 99 -20.78 21.88 -16.60
N GLU A 100 -21.41 23.03 -16.84
CA GLU A 100 -22.75 23.36 -16.33
C GLU A 100 -23.88 22.45 -16.84
N LYS A 101 -23.67 21.78 -17.99
CA LYS A 101 -24.62 20.82 -18.58
C LYS A 101 -24.49 19.42 -18.00
N SER A 102 -23.50 19.18 -17.14
CA SER A 102 -23.30 17.90 -16.47
C SER A 102 -24.57 17.46 -15.73
N ASN A 103 -24.91 16.18 -15.79
CA ASN A 103 -26.07 15.63 -15.06
C ASN A 103 -25.76 15.26 -13.60
N ASN A 104 -24.47 15.13 -13.26
CA ASN A 104 -24.00 14.74 -11.93
C ASN A 104 -24.22 15.84 -10.89
N ALA A 105 -24.75 15.47 -9.71
CA ALA A 105 -25.15 16.44 -8.70
C ALA A 105 -23.94 17.20 -8.10
N PHE A 106 -22.77 16.56 -7.99
CA PHE A 106 -21.53 17.19 -7.51
C PHE A 106 -21.03 18.25 -8.49
N ILE A 107 -20.96 17.97 -9.78
CA ILE A 107 -20.55 18.97 -10.78
C ILE A 107 -21.57 20.12 -10.84
N LYS A 108 -22.88 19.82 -10.85
CA LYS A 108 -23.94 20.85 -10.79
C LYS A 108 -23.81 21.73 -9.56
N TYR A 109 -23.50 21.13 -8.40
CA TYR A 109 -23.30 21.88 -7.16
C TYR A 109 -22.16 22.89 -7.30
N LEU A 110 -21.00 22.48 -7.79
CA LEU A 110 -19.85 23.38 -7.98
C LEU A 110 -20.18 24.50 -8.98
N CYS A 111 -20.80 24.16 -10.12
CA CYS A 111 -21.22 25.14 -11.12
C CYS A 111 -22.23 26.15 -10.58
N LYS A 112 -23.26 25.69 -9.86
CA LYS A 112 -24.29 26.55 -9.26
C LYS A 112 -23.71 27.52 -8.23
N ASN A 113 -22.73 27.08 -7.45
CA ASN A 113 -22.02 27.93 -6.49
C ASN A 113 -20.94 28.80 -7.14
N LYS A 114 -20.74 28.73 -8.47
CA LYS A 114 -19.71 29.44 -9.22
C LYS A 114 -18.30 29.21 -8.66
N ASP A 115 -18.04 27.98 -8.20
CA ASP A 115 -16.77 27.59 -7.58
C ASP A 115 -15.70 27.31 -8.65
N ALA A 116 -15.17 28.39 -9.22
CA ALA A 116 -14.20 28.30 -10.30
C ALA A 116 -12.90 27.60 -9.86
N GLU A 117 -12.48 27.71 -8.60
CA GLU A 117 -11.24 27.06 -8.13
C GLU A 117 -11.39 25.53 -8.14
N ALA A 118 -12.49 25.00 -7.60
CA ALA A 118 -12.76 23.56 -7.60
C ALA A 118 -12.97 23.01 -9.02
N ILE A 119 -13.75 23.71 -9.86
CA ILE A 119 -14.02 23.30 -11.25
C ILE A 119 -12.72 23.25 -12.06
N ASN A 120 -11.89 24.28 -11.96
CA ASN A 120 -10.62 24.34 -12.68
C ASN A 120 -9.65 23.27 -12.17
N TYR A 121 -9.66 23.00 -10.87
CA TYR A 121 -8.86 21.92 -10.30
C TYR A 121 -9.27 20.55 -10.86
N LEU A 122 -10.56 20.22 -10.85
CA LEU A 122 -11.03 18.92 -11.36
C LEU A 122 -10.63 18.74 -12.82
N LYS A 123 -10.82 19.78 -13.65
CA LYS A 123 -10.39 19.78 -15.04
C LYS A 123 -8.89 19.56 -15.19
N PHE A 124 -8.09 20.29 -14.42
CA PHE A 124 -6.64 20.15 -14.45
C PHE A 124 -6.21 18.74 -14.00
N ALA A 125 -6.80 18.21 -12.93
CA ALA A 125 -6.54 16.86 -12.45
C ALA A 125 -6.80 15.81 -13.53
N LYS A 126 -7.91 15.92 -14.28
CA LYS A 126 -8.22 15.03 -15.43
C LYS A 126 -7.16 15.08 -16.52
N ASN A 127 -6.60 16.26 -16.80
CA ASN A 127 -5.50 16.38 -17.76
C ASN A 127 -4.18 15.77 -17.25
N CYS A 128 -4.02 15.58 -15.94
CA CYS A 128 -2.85 14.96 -15.35
C CYS A 128 -2.93 13.43 -15.26
N GLU A 129 -4.10 12.81 -15.37
CA GLU A 129 -4.30 11.37 -15.11
C GLU A 129 -3.36 10.49 -15.95
N PHE A 130 -3.27 10.74 -17.25
CA PHE A 130 -2.36 10.02 -18.14
C PHE A 130 -0.88 10.16 -17.74
N PHE A 131 -0.48 11.30 -17.16
CA PHE A 131 0.93 11.57 -16.82
C PHE A 131 1.31 11.16 -15.40
N ASN A 132 0.35 10.66 -14.62
CA ASN A 132 0.47 10.28 -13.20
C ASN A 132 0.80 8.79 -13.00
N THR A 133 1.42 8.17 -13.99
CA THR A 133 1.93 6.80 -13.98
C THR A 133 3.27 6.73 -14.72
N TRP A 134 4.02 5.64 -14.49
CA TRP A 134 5.09 5.24 -15.40
C TRP A 134 4.47 4.89 -16.74
N GLN A 135 5.07 5.39 -17.81
CA GLN A 135 4.63 5.13 -19.16
C GLN A 135 5.67 4.21 -19.77
N GLU A 136 5.34 2.92 -19.87
CA GLU A 136 6.18 1.98 -20.60
C GLU A 136 6.02 2.27 -22.08
N ASP A 137 7.11 2.68 -22.73
CA ASP A 137 7.22 2.70 -24.19
C ASP A 137 8.31 1.69 -24.56
N PRO A 138 7.97 0.40 -24.78
CA PRO A 138 8.94 -0.64 -25.13
C PRO A 138 9.74 -0.33 -26.39
N TRP A 139 9.32 0.68 -27.16
CA TRP A 139 9.94 1.12 -28.40
C TRP A 139 10.62 2.50 -28.28
N GLU A 140 10.64 3.09 -27.08
CA GLU A 140 11.28 4.37 -26.72
C GLU A 140 10.94 5.56 -27.64
N ARG A 141 9.81 5.50 -28.36
CA ARG A 141 9.49 6.47 -29.41
C ARG A 141 8.99 7.80 -28.87
N ASN A 142 8.41 7.80 -27.67
CA ASN A 142 7.66 8.93 -27.12
C ASN A 142 8.15 9.41 -25.76
N GLU A 143 9.16 8.78 -25.18
CA GLU A 143 9.63 9.08 -23.81
C GLU A 143 9.94 10.57 -23.63
N ASN A 144 10.67 11.15 -24.57
CA ASN A 144 11.01 12.58 -24.59
C ASN A 144 9.78 13.52 -24.66
N THR A 145 8.70 13.10 -25.33
CA THR A 145 7.47 13.91 -25.42
C THR A 145 6.66 13.82 -24.13
N ILE A 146 6.65 12.67 -23.46
CA ILE A 146 5.96 12.46 -22.19
C ILE A 146 6.63 13.28 -21.08
N VAL A 147 7.95 13.22 -20.95
CA VAL A 147 8.72 14.00 -19.97
C VAL A 147 8.49 15.50 -20.14
N LYS A 148 8.53 16.01 -21.38
CA LYS A 148 8.24 17.43 -21.67
C LYS A 148 6.83 17.84 -21.23
N LYS A 149 5.80 17.05 -21.57
CA LYS A 149 4.42 17.35 -21.16
C LYS A 149 4.25 17.27 -19.64
N ARG A 150 4.83 16.27 -18.98
CA ARG A 150 4.81 16.14 -17.52
C ARG A 150 5.46 17.34 -16.84
N THR A 151 6.58 17.83 -17.37
CA THR A 151 7.28 19.02 -16.88
C THR A 151 6.41 20.28 -17.01
N VAL A 152 5.70 20.47 -18.12
CA VAL A 152 4.76 21.59 -18.30
C VAL A 152 3.62 21.51 -17.28
N LEU A 153 3.04 20.32 -17.09
CA LEU A 153 1.98 20.11 -16.10
C LEU A 153 2.48 20.35 -14.67
N LEU A 154 3.67 19.88 -14.32
CA LEU A 154 4.31 20.10 -13.02
C LEU A 154 4.44 21.60 -12.72
N ASN A 155 5.05 22.35 -13.64
CA ASN A 155 5.22 23.79 -13.48
C ASN A 155 3.88 24.51 -13.37
N THR A 156 2.88 24.07 -14.14
CA THR A 156 1.52 24.60 -14.08
C THR A 156 0.87 24.32 -12.71
N ALA A 157 1.00 23.10 -12.19
CA ALA A 157 0.48 22.71 -10.89
C ALA A 157 1.09 23.54 -9.74
N ILE A 158 2.41 23.79 -9.79
CA ILE A 158 3.10 24.66 -8.82
C ILE A 158 2.55 26.09 -8.86
N VAL A 159 2.40 26.65 -10.06
CA VAL A 159 1.84 28.01 -10.23
C VAL A 159 0.39 28.09 -9.76
N LEU A 160 -0.43 27.08 -10.07
CA LEU A 160 -1.83 27.01 -9.64
C LEU A 160 -1.94 26.86 -8.12
N ALA A 161 -1.09 26.04 -7.48
CA ALA A 161 -1.02 25.94 -6.03
C ALA A 161 -0.73 27.30 -5.40
N ALA A 162 0.27 28.03 -5.90
CA ALA A 162 0.62 29.35 -5.36
C ALA A 162 -0.49 30.41 -5.52
N LYS A 163 -1.28 30.34 -6.61
CA LYS A 163 -2.34 31.31 -6.93
C LYS A 163 -3.70 31.00 -6.28
N THR A 164 -3.96 29.73 -5.95
CA THR A 164 -5.26 29.28 -5.45
C THR A 164 -5.52 29.80 -4.03
N LYS A 165 -6.66 30.44 -3.80
CA LYS A 165 -6.99 31.04 -2.50
C LYS A 165 -7.54 30.00 -1.53
N ASN A 166 -8.38 29.09 -1.99
CA ASN A 166 -8.94 28.02 -1.17
C ASN A 166 -7.83 27.05 -0.74
N ALA A 167 -7.69 26.86 0.58
CA ALA A 167 -6.63 26.03 1.14
C ALA A 167 -6.72 24.55 0.73
N GLU A 168 -7.94 23.99 0.65
CA GLU A 168 -8.14 22.59 0.26
C GLU A 168 -7.81 22.36 -1.22
N ILE A 169 -8.22 23.29 -2.09
CA ILE A 169 -7.90 23.21 -3.53
C ILE A 169 -6.41 23.46 -3.78
N ARG A 170 -5.80 24.41 -3.06
CA ARG A 170 -4.35 24.66 -3.10
C ARG A 170 -3.56 23.40 -2.77
N LYS A 171 -3.91 22.74 -1.67
CA LYS A 171 -3.29 21.49 -1.22
C LYS A 171 -3.38 20.40 -2.28
N ARG A 172 -4.53 20.29 -2.94
CA ARG A 172 -4.74 19.34 -4.03
C ARG A 172 -3.86 19.61 -5.26
N TYR A 173 -3.67 20.87 -5.65
CA TYR A 173 -2.70 21.21 -6.70
C TYR A 173 -1.26 20.90 -6.30
N ALA A 174 -0.88 21.20 -5.05
CA ALA A 174 0.44 20.88 -4.53
C ALA A 174 0.70 19.36 -4.53
N PHE A 175 -0.31 18.56 -4.20
CA PHE A 175 -0.21 17.10 -4.31
C PHE A 175 -0.04 16.62 -5.76
N LEU A 176 -0.77 17.20 -6.72
CA LEU A 176 -0.55 16.90 -8.14
C LEU A 176 0.88 17.24 -8.58
N ALA A 177 1.42 18.38 -8.13
CA ALA A 177 2.81 18.74 -8.39
C ALA A 177 3.79 17.70 -7.81
N ILE A 178 3.60 17.25 -6.57
CA ILE A 178 4.42 16.17 -5.97
C ILE A 178 4.39 14.90 -6.83
N ARG A 179 3.18 14.46 -7.23
CA ARG A 179 3.01 13.23 -8.01
C ARG A 179 3.65 13.35 -9.39
N LEU A 180 3.44 14.47 -10.09
CA LEU A 180 4.07 14.72 -11.39
C LEU A 180 5.60 14.80 -11.26
N ALA A 181 6.12 15.45 -10.22
CA ALA A 181 7.56 15.53 -9.97
C ALA A 181 8.17 14.13 -9.76
N PHE A 182 7.51 13.28 -8.96
CA PHE A 182 7.93 11.90 -8.72
C PHE A 182 8.09 11.11 -10.02
N TYR A 183 7.04 11.05 -10.85
CA TYR A 183 7.10 10.32 -12.12
C TYR A 183 8.05 10.96 -13.14
N ASN A 184 8.40 12.24 -12.97
CA ASN A 184 9.41 12.91 -13.79
C ASN A 184 10.84 12.69 -13.29
N GLY A 185 11.04 11.99 -12.17
CA GLY A 185 12.33 11.89 -11.50
C GLY A 185 12.83 13.20 -10.86
N ASP A 186 12.00 14.24 -10.80
CA ASP A 186 12.38 15.56 -10.25
C ASP A 186 12.19 15.59 -8.73
N MET A 187 13.09 14.91 -8.02
CA MET A 187 13.07 14.83 -6.56
C MET A 187 13.27 16.19 -5.88
N MET A 188 13.92 17.14 -6.55
CA MET A 188 14.13 18.49 -6.02
C MET A 188 12.81 19.26 -5.95
N SER A 189 12.04 19.27 -7.05
CA SER A 189 10.71 19.89 -7.07
C SER A 189 9.74 19.19 -6.12
N LEU A 190 9.84 17.86 -6.00
CA LEU A 190 9.07 17.08 -5.03
C LEU A 190 9.34 17.55 -3.60
N ALA A 191 10.61 17.53 -3.18
CA ALA A 191 11.01 17.92 -1.82
C ALA A 191 10.64 19.38 -1.51
N LYS A 192 10.88 20.30 -2.46
CA LYS A 192 10.51 21.71 -2.33
C LYS A 192 9.01 21.91 -2.18
N THR A 193 8.21 21.24 -3.02
CA THR A 193 6.74 21.34 -2.98
C THR A 193 6.19 20.76 -1.68
N TYR A 194 6.71 19.61 -1.24
CA TYR A 194 6.32 19.02 0.03
C TYR A 194 6.60 19.97 1.19
N ALA A 195 7.83 20.47 1.32
CA ALA A 195 8.24 21.39 2.39
C ALA A 195 7.42 22.69 2.42
N GLN A 196 6.91 23.14 1.27
CA GLN A 196 6.11 24.36 1.17
C GLN A 196 4.64 24.18 1.60
N TYR A 197 4.03 23.02 1.31
CA TYR A 197 2.57 22.84 1.43
C TYR A 197 2.13 21.74 2.38
N PHE A 198 3.04 20.86 2.81
CA PHE A 198 2.76 19.70 3.63
C PHE A 198 3.72 19.62 4.82
N SER A 199 3.32 18.88 5.85
CA SER A 199 4.20 18.54 6.97
C SER A 199 3.78 17.20 7.58
N VAL A 200 4.75 16.49 8.15
CA VAL A 200 4.51 15.16 8.76
C VAL A 200 3.65 15.28 10.02
N GLU A 201 3.89 16.33 10.80
CA GLU A 201 3.21 16.63 12.06
C GLU A 201 1.77 17.07 11.85
N ARG A 202 1.47 17.65 10.68
CA ARG A 202 0.14 18.15 10.29
C ARG A 202 -0.56 17.25 9.28
N SER A 203 -0.12 16.00 9.13
CA SER A 203 -0.76 15.03 8.25
C SER A 203 -2.10 14.58 8.84
N ASN A 204 -3.18 15.26 8.45
CA ASN A 204 -4.49 15.18 9.08
C ASN A 204 -5.58 14.58 8.17
N ASP A 205 -5.31 14.48 6.87
CA ASP A 205 -6.24 13.90 5.90
C ASP A 205 -5.51 13.04 4.85
N ILE A 206 -6.29 12.33 4.04
CA ILE A 206 -5.75 11.38 3.05
C ILE A 206 -4.82 12.04 2.02
N ILE A 207 -4.98 13.34 1.73
CA ILE A 207 -4.11 14.04 0.78
C ILE A 207 -2.74 14.29 1.40
N ASP A 208 -2.69 14.60 2.71
CA ASP A 208 -1.42 14.64 3.43
C ASP A 208 -0.74 13.28 3.41
N ILE A 209 -1.48 12.21 3.66
CA ILE A 209 -0.92 10.85 3.70
C ILE A 209 -0.42 10.42 2.32
N TRP A 210 -1.13 10.79 1.24
CA TRP A 210 -0.64 10.57 -0.11
C TRP A 210 0.63 11.36 -0.41
N ALA A 211 0.75 12.60 0.05
CA ALA A 211 1.98 13.38 -0.09
C ALA A 211 3.11 12.78 0.76
N LEU A 212 2.81 12.32 1.98
CA LEU A 212 3.75 11.70 2.90
C LEU A 212 4.39 10.45 2.30
N TYR A 213 3.64 9.65 1.55
CA TYR A 213 4.19 8.51 0.80
C TYR A 213 5.35 8.92 -0.11
N PHE A 214 5.19 9.99 -0.88
CA PHE A 214 6.25 10.47 -1.77
C PHE A 214 7.42 11.07 -0.99
N LYS A 215 7.16 11.74 0.14
CA LYS A 215 8.21 12.20 1.05
C LYS A 215 8.99 11.02 1.67
N ALA A 216 8.32 9.92 2.00
CA ALA A 216 8.95 8.71 2.52
C ALA A 216 9.93 8.10 1.53
N ILE A 217 9.61 8.11 0.23
CA ILE A 217 10.52 7.62 -0.81
C ILE A 217 11.79 8.47 -0.89
N GLU A 218 11.64 9.80 -0.85
CA GLU A 218 12.77 10.75 -0.91
C GLU A 218 13.65 10.71 0.35
N GLU A 219 13.11 10.28 1.49
CA GLU A 219 13.82 10.29 2.77
C GLU A 219 15.11 9.45 2.72
N LYS A 220 16.19 10.01 3.28
CA LYS A 220 17.52 9.37 3.27
C LYS A 220 17.81 8.66 4.58
N ASN A 221 17.29 9.18 5.69
CA ASN A 221 17.42 8.51 6.98
C ASN A 221 16.50 7.29 7.02
N GLN A 222 17.08 6.10 7.15
CA GLN A 222 16.34 4.84 7.09
C GLN A 222 15.32 4.67 8.22
N ALA A 223 15.66 5.10 9.44
CA ALA A 223 14.73 5.05 10.57
C ALA A 223 13.52 5.97 10.36
N ILE A 224 13.77 7.21 9.91
CA ILE A 224 12.70 8.17 9.59
C ILE A 224 11.84 7.70 8.41
N LYS A 225 12.47 7.11 7.39
CA LYS A 225 11.78 6.47 6.26
C LYS A 225 10.81 5.38 6.74
N ASN A 226 11.25 4.49 7.63
CA ASN A 226 10.40 3.45 8.21
C ASN A 226 9.21 4.05 8.97
N ILE A 227 9.42 5.13 9.73
CA ILE A 227 8.34 5.83 10.44
C ILE A 227 7.30 6.38 9.45
N TYR A 228 7.75 7.01 8.37
CA TYR A 228 6.83 7.56 7.37
C TYR A 228 6.05 6.47 6.65
N PHE A 229 6.70 5.38 6.23
CA PHE A 229 6.00 4.26 5.59
C PHE A 229 5.04 3.54 6.53
N ALA A 230 5.38 3.38 7.81
CA ALA A 230 4.47 2.82 8.81
C ALA A 230 3.20 3.69 8.96
N LYS A 231 3.38 5.01 9.03
CA LYS A 231 2.25 5.95 9.09
C LYS A 231 1.38 5.90 7.83
N VAL A 232 1.98 5.83 6.65
CA VAL A 232 1.25 5.67 5.38
C VAL A 232 0.50 4.33 5.35
N PHE A 233 1.14 3.25 5.79
CA PHE A 233 0.53 1.93 5.86
C PHE A 233 -0.72 1.94 6.77
N ALA A 234 -0.60 2.52 7.97
CA ALA A 234 -1.72 2.59 8.91
C ALA A 234 -2.92 3.35 8.32
N GLN A 235 -2.67 4.49 7.66
CA GLN A 235 -3.71 5.46 7.30
C GLN A 235 -4.20 5.39 5.83
N CYS A 236 -3.48 4.72 4.93
CA CYS A 236 -3.80 4.65 3.50
C CYS A 236 -3.85 3.19 3.01
N PRO A 237 -5.03 2.54 3.07
CA PRO A 237 -5.20 1.15 2.64
C PRO A 237 -4.68 0.86 1.23
N GLU A 238 -4.95 1.75 0.28
CA GLU A 238 -4.49 1.64 -1.13
C GLU A 238 -2.96 1.63 -1.28
N LYS A 239 -2.22 2.15 -0.29
CA LYS A 239 -0.76 2.23 -0.32
C LYS A 239 -0.09 1.27 0.66
N ARG A 240 -0.84 0.40 1.33
CA ARG A 240 -0.28 -0.55 2.30
C ARG A 240 0.75 -1.46 1.67
N PHE A 241 0.43 -2.06 0.53
CA PHE A 241 1.32 -3.02 -0.14
C PHE A 241 2.67 -2.38 -0.51
N VAL A 242 2.63 -1.25 -1.21
CA VAL A 242 3.86 -0.53 -1.62
C VAL A 242 4.61 0.07 -0.41
N SER A 243 3.92 0.45 0.66
CA SER A 243 4.58 0.94 1.89
C SER A 243 5.23 -0.19 2.68
N TRP A 244 4.62 -1.37 2.67
CA TRP A 244 5.21 -2.59 3.19
C TRP A 244 6.47 -2.94 2.41
N GLN A 245 6.41 -3.04 1.08
CA GLN A 245 7.59 -3.31 0.24
C GLN A 245 8.74 -2.33 0.46
N ALA A 246 8.45 -1.04 0.67
CA ALA A 246 9.46 -0.01 0.88
C ALA A 246 9.98 0.07 2.33
N PHE A 247 9.39 -0.67 3.27
CA PHE A 247 9.79 -0.67 4.68
C PHE A 247 11.04 -1.53 4.89
N ILE A 248 12.05 -0.96 5.57
CA ILE A 248 13.34 -1.62 5.80
C ILE A 248 13.25 -2.45 7.09
N HIS A 249 12.65 -3.64 6.99
CA HIS A 249 12.39 -4.52 8.14
C HIS A 249 13.66 -5.10 8.80
N LYS A 250 14.81 -5.09 8.10
CA LYS A 250 16.10 -5.53 8.64
C LYS A 250 16.76 -4.50 9.58
N LEU A 251 16.26 -3.26 9.59
CA LEU A 251 16.73 -2.22 10.51
C LEU A 251 16.27 -2.57 11.95
N PRO A 252 17.13 -2.46 12.98
CA PRO A 252 16.74 -2.80 14.34
C PRO A 252 15.53 -1.99 14.84
N GLU A 253 14.52 -2.68 15.37
CA GLU A 253 13.27 -2.08 15.87
C GLU A 253 13.56 -0.92 16.85
N ASP A 254 14.44 -1.14 17.82
CA ASP A 254 14.79 -0.15 18.84
C ASP A 254 15.44 1.12 18.26
N GLU A 255 16.13 1.02 17.11
CA GLU A 255 16.71 2.20 16.44
C GLU A 255 15.61 3.10 15.88
N VAL A 256 14.57 2.50 15.29
CA VAL A 256 13.42 3.22 14.75
C VAL A 256 12.58 3.80 15.88
N LEU A 257 12.25 3.01 16.90
CA LEU A 257 11.37 3.43 17.98
C LEU A 257 11.94 4.57 18.84
N LYS A 258 13.28 4.69 18.93
CA LYS A 258 13.95 5.81 19.63
C LYS A 258 13.72 7.17 18.97
N GLN A 259 13.39 7.20 17.67
CA GLN A 259 13.13 8.43 16.92
C GLN A 259 11.66 8.88 17.02
N ILE A 260 10.84 8.17 17.79
CA ILE A 260 9.40 8.39 17.87
C ILE A 260 9.02 8.80 19.29
N ASP A 261 8.37 9.95 19.42
CA ASP A 261 7.79 10.37 20.70
C ASP A 261 6.35 9.91 20.85
N ASN A 262 5.56 9.98 19.79
CA ASN A 262 4.13 9.68 19.80
C ASN A 262 3.86 8.17 19.93
N SER A 263 3.07 7.75 20.93
CA SER A 263 2.73 6.34 21.15
C SER A 263 1.96 5.71 19.98
N LYS A 264 1.09 6.43 19.28
CA LYS A 264 0.36 5.87 18.12
C LYS A 264 1.32 5.57 16.97
N ASP A 265 2.25 6.48 16.68
CA ASP A 265 3.26 6.27 15.64
C ASP A 265 4.19 5.08 15.99
N LYS A 266 4.45 4.83 17.29
CA LYS A 266 5.15 3.60 17.74
C LYS A 266 4.36 2.35 17.40
N ALA A 267 3.05 2.36 17.66
CA ALA A 267 2.18 1.23 17.34
C ALA A 267 2.13 0.95 15.82
N ASP A 268 2.12 2.00 14.99
CA ASP A 268 2.18 1.87 13.53
C ASP A 268 3.48 1.18 13.08
N VAL A 269 4.64 1.57 13.64
CA VAL A 269 5.94 0.93 13.33
C VAL A 269 5.99 -0.51 13.81
N LEU A 270 5.56 -0.77 15.05
CA LEU A 270 5.50 -2.12 15.63
C LEU A 270 4.59 -3.05 14.80
N MET A 271 3.52 -2.51 14.21
CA MET A 271 2.68 -3.26 13.29
C MET A 271 3.44 -3.72 12.06
N MET A 272 4.27 -2.86 11.45
CA MET A 272 5.09 -3.23 10.29
C MET A 272 6.03 -4.38 10.64
N TYR A 273 6.74 -4.30 11.76
CA TYR A 273 7.58 -5.41 12.24
C TYR A 273 6.76 -6.68 12.51
N GLY A 274 5.54 -6.55 13.05
CA GLY A 274 4.64 -7.67 13.29
C GLY A 274 4.15 -8.37 12.01
N ILE A 275 3.98 -7.63 10.92
CA ILE A 275 3.61 -8.20 9.61
C ILE A 275 4.74 -9.03 9.02
N TYR A 276 5.99 -8.56 9.14
CA TYR A 276 7.20 -9.28 8.71
C TYR A 276 7.56 -10.47 9.61
N ASN A 277 7.11 -10.46 10.87
CA ASN A 277 7.36 -11.56 11.79
C ASN A 277 6.47 -12.77 11.47
N SER A 278 7.08 -13.82 10.93
CA SER A 278 6.44 -15.11 10.66
C SER A 278 6.35 -16.01 11.90
N GLY A 279 7.25 -15.84 12.87
CA GLY A 279 7.24 -16.55 14.15
C GLY A 279 6.31 -15.91 15.18
N LYS A 280 6.48 -16.30 16.45
CA LYS A 280 5.68 -15.78 17.59
C LYS A 280 5.81 -14.27 17.73
N ASN A 281 4.68 -13.56 17.82
CA ASN A 281 4.65 -12.09 17.87
C ASN A 281 4.04 -11.53 19.17
N ILE A 282 3.84 -12.36 20.20
CA ILE A 282 3.10 -11.97 21.42
C ILE A 282 3.72 -10.78 22.17
N GLU A 283 5.05 -10.68 22.25
CA GLU A 283 5.70 -9.56 22.94
C GLU A 283 5.51 -8.25 22.18
N ASN A 284 5.56 -8.30 20.84
CA ASN A 284 5.25 -7.14 20.00
C ASN A 284 3.78 -6.73 20.15
N LEU A 285 2.83 -7.69 20.16
CA LEU A 285 1.42 -7.40 20.41
C LEU A 285 1.18 -6.68 21.74
N LYS A 286 1.89 -7.08 22.81
CA LYS A 286 1.85 -6.38 24.11
C LYS A 286 2.37 -4.94 23.99
N LYS A 287 3.47 -4.72 23.26
CA LYS A 287 4.00 -3.37 22.99
C LYS A 287 2.98 -2.53 22.21
N ILE A 288 2.33 -3.09 21.18
CA ILE A 288 1.30 -2.40 20.41
C ILE A 288 0.12 -2.04 21.32
N TYR A 289 -0.38 -2.98 22.12
CA TYR A 289 -1.49 -2.73 23.05
C TYR A 289 -1.17 -1.62 24.06
N ALA A 290 0.05 -1.61 24.61
CA ALA A 290 0.49 -0.56 25.53
C ALA A 290 0.57 0.83 24.89
N ASN A 291 0.84 0.90 23.59
CA ASN A 291 1.00 2.15 22.84
C ASN A 291 -0.31 2.65 22.19
N ASN A 292 -1.15 1.74 21.70
CA ASN A 292 -2.43 2.02 21.05
C ASN A 292 -3.37 0.81 21.15
N SER A 293 -4.13 0.70 22.24
CA SER A 293 -5.01 -0.45 22.51
C SER A 293 -6.22 -0.57 21.58
N ASN A 294 -6.66 0.54 20.96
CA ASN A 294 -7.80 0.58 20.05
C ASN A 294 -7.38 0.59 18.56
N PHE A 295 -6.19 0.08 18.26
CA PHE A 295 -5.68 0.01 16.90
C PHE A 295 -6.31 -1.17 16.14
N ASP A 296 -6.86 -0.92 14.95
CA ASP A 296 -7.38 -1.98 14.07
C ASP A 296 -6.29 -2.97 13.67
N GLY A 297 -5.07 -2.46 13.44
CA GLY A 297 -3.88 -3.27 13.19
C GLY A 297 -3.53 -4.25 14.31
N LEU A 298 -3.81 -3.93 15.57
CA LEU A 298 -3.63 -4.85 16.69
C LEU A 298 -4.57 -6.05 16.57
N SER A 299 -5.87 -5.79 16.33
CA SER A 299 -6.88 -6.84 16.20
C SER A 299 -6.58 -7.74 15.00
N PHE A 300 -6.12 -7.14 13.90
CA PHE A 300 -5.66 -7.87 12.73
C PHE A 300 -4.46 -8.78 13.05
N LEU A 301 -3.42 -8.28 13.71
CA LEU A 301 -2.25 -9.12 14.05
C LEU A 301 -2.61 -10.24 15.03
N VAL A 302 -3.55 -10.03 15.96
CA VAL A 302 -4.09 -11.10 16.80
C VAL A 302 -4.74 -12.19 15.95
N SER A 303 -5.52 -11.83 14.93
CA SER A 303 -6.09 -12.84 14.01
C SER A 303 -5.00 -13.65 13.30
N ARG A 304 -3.90 -13.02 12.90
CA ARG A 304 -2.74 -13.72 12.33
C ARG A 304 -2.05 -14.66 13.32
N GLU A 305 -1.93 -14.28 14.59
CA GLU A 305 -1.36 -15.18 15.61
C GLU A 305 -2.23 -16.41 15.86
N ILE A 306 -3.57 -16.26 15.81
CA ILE A 306 -4.48 -17.41 15.89
C ILE A 306 -4.25 -18.33 14.67
N SER A 307 -4.19 -17.78 13.46
CA SER A 307 -3.93 -18.57 12.25
C SER A 307 -2.57 -19.29 12.28
N LYS A 308 -1.52 -18.66 12.83
CA LYS A 308 -0.22 -19.31 13.06
C LYS A 308 -0.33 -20.49 14.01
N LEU A 309 -1.06 -20.33 15.13
CA LEU A 309 -1.25 -21.41 16.09
C LEU A 309 -2.03 -22.59 15.50
N GLU A 310 -3.05 -22.30 14.68
CA GLU A 310 -3.78 -23.35 13.95
C GLU A 310 -2.84 -24.10 13.01
N ASP A 311 -2.01 -23.40 12.23
CA ASP A 311 -1.06 -24.05 11.33
C ASP A 311 -0.01 -24.88 12.10
N TRP A 312 0.64 -24.29 13.12
CA TRP A 312 1.70 -24.96 13.86
C TRP A 312 1.25 -26.17 14.67
N VAL A 313 0.00 -26.16 15.15
CA VAL A 313 -0.53 -27.23 16.01
C VAL A 313 -1.36 -28.22 15.20
N PHE A 314 -2.29 -27.72 14.39
CA PHE A 314 -3.28 -28.57 13.74
C PHE A 314 -2.83 -29.13 12.40
N THR A 315 -1.98 -28.43 11.63
CA THR A 315 -1.44 -29.00 10.39
C THR A 315 -0.70 -30.31 10.68
N PRO A 316 0.31 -30.36 11.57
CA PRO A 316 1.00 -31.62 11.85
C PRO A 316 0.09 -32.66 12.51
N TYR A 317 -0.83 -32.23 13.36
CA TYR A 317 -1.71 -33.15 14.10
C TYR A 317 -2.70 -33.88 13.19
N TYR A 318 -3.31 -33.20 12.22
CA TYR A 318 -4.34 -33.78 11.36
C TYR A 318 -3.83 -34.30 10.03
N THR A 319 -2.74 -33.73 9.49
CA THR A 319 -2.29 -34.05 8.14
C THR A 319 -0.97 -34.85 8.12
N LEU A 320 -0.24 -34.89 9.24
CA LEU A 320 1.13 -35.42 9.34
C LEU A 320 2.16 -34.67 8.48
N PHE A 321 1.80 -33.52 7.91
CA PHE A 321 2.71 -32.62 7.20
C PHE A 321 3.25 -31.53 8.15
N GLU A 322 4.36 -30.91 7.76
CA GLU A 322 4.86 -29.74 8.47
C GLU A 322 3.90 -28.55 8.30
N PRO A 323 3.93 -27.57 9.22
CA PRO A 323 3.17 -26.34 9.06
C PRO A 323 3.53 -25.63 7.75
N ALA A 324 2.57 -24.95 7.15
CA ALA A 324 2.76 -24.22 5.91
C ALA A 324 3.82 -23.12 6.04
N ILE A 325 3.92 -22.49 7.22
CA ILE A 325 5.04 -21.61 7.58
C ILE A 325 5.60 -22.06 8.94
N PRO A 326 6.85 -22.55 9.01
CA PRO A 326 7.47 -22.97 10.27
C PRO A 326 7.55 -21.86 11.32
N ASP A 327 7.58 -22.20 12.61
CA ASP A 327 7.78 -21.23 13.72
C ASP A 327 9.16 -20.53 13.66
N SER A 328 10.14 -21.16 12.99
CA SER A 328 11.43 -20.52 12.66
C SER A 328 11.33 -19.46 11.55
N GLY A 329 10.14 -19.27 10.96
CA GLY A 329 9.89 -18.43 9.81
C GLY A 329 10.28 -19.09 8.48
N TYR A 330 10.25 -18.30 7.40
CA TYR A 330 10.79 -18.71 6.10
C TYR A 330 12.27 -19.03 6.26
N THR A 331 12.67 -20.29 6.10
CA THR A 331 14.08 -20.64 5.94
C THR A 331 14.64 -19.90 4.72
N PHE A 332 15.87 -19.40 4.84
CA PHE A 332 16.70 -18.59 3.92
C PHE A 332 16.53 -18.72 2.39
N GLN A 333 15.84 -19.75 1.90
CA GLN A 333 15.66 -20.07 0.49
C GLN A 333 14.73 -19.10 -0.26
N TYR A 334 13.81 -18.40 0.44
CA TYR A 334 12.89 -17.43 -0.17
C TYR A 334 13.36 -15.96 -0.09
N ASP A 335 14.37 -15.66 0.75
CA ASP A 335 14.87 -14.29 0.96
C ASP A 335 15.78 -13.80 -0.20
N GLN A 336 16.18 -14.69 -1.11
CA GLN A 336 17.03 -14.37 -2.26
C GLN A 336 16.26 -13.85 -3.49
N GLU A 337 14.94 -14.02 -3.56
CA GLU A 337 14.14 -13.53 -4.69
C GLU A 337 13.67 -12.07 -4.53
N TYR A 338 13.97 -11.43 -3.40
CA TYR A 338 13.46 -10.10 -3.05
C TYR A 338 14.55 -9.04 -2.79
N GLN A 339 15.67 -9.11 -3.54
CA GLN A 339 16.64 -8.00 -3.62
C GLN A 339 16.44 -7.15 -4.87
#